data_AF-A0A920UE86-F1
#
_entry.id   AF-A0A920UE86-F1
#
_cell.length_a   1.000
_cell.length_b   1.000
_cell.length_c   1.000
_cell.angle_alpha   90.00
_cell.angle_beta   90.00
_cell.angle_gamma   90.00
#
_symmetry.space_group_name_H-M   'P 1'
#
loop_
_entity.id
_entity.type
_entity.pdbx_description
1 polymer ?
#
loop_
_entity_poly.entity_id
_entity_poly.type
_entity_poly.pdbx_seq_one_letter_code
_entity_poly.pdbx_strand_id
1 'polypeptide(L)'
;MPTVSGLRRRGYTPASIRSFCKTIGMTKFNSLTDVALLEHSIRQDLNDTTPRRMAVLRPLKVVITNFDENKVEELDAANHPKDPDAGTARCRSRARFTLRGTTSWRSHQRNFSDSVRGGK
;
A
#
# COMPACT_ATOMS: atom_id res chain seq x y z
N MET A 1 -17.71 5.18 -12.47
CA MET A 1 -19.16 5.34 -12.25
C MET A 1 -19.52 5.02 -10.81
N PRO A 2 -20.45 5.74 -10.17
CA PRO A 2 -20.90 5.49 -8.80
C PRO A 2 -21.98 4.38 -8.75
N THR A 3 -21.81 3.32 -9.56
CA THR A 3 -22.70 2.16 -9.50
C THR A 3 -22.15 1.17 -8.48
N VAL A 4 -23.03 0.36 -7.86
CA VAL A 4 -22.61 -0.71 -6.95
C VAL A 4 -21.66 -1.70 -7.64
N SER A 5 -21.93 -2.02 -8.91
CA SER A 5 -21.04 -2.84 -9.75
C SER A 5 -19.67 -2.18 -9.99
N GLY A 6 -19.64 -0.87 -10.19
CA GLY A 6 -18.41 -0.10 -10.36
C GLY A 6 -17.57 -0.02 -9.09
N LEU A 7 -18.22 0.18 -7.94
CA LEU A 7 -17.56 0.17 -6.62
C LEU A 7 -16.95 -1.20 -6.32
N ARG A 8 -17.70 -2.28 -6.60
CA ARG A 8 -17.19 -3.65 -6.45
C ARG A 8 -15.99 -3.93 -7.36
N ARG A 9 -16.00 -3.46 -8.61
CA ARG A 9 -14.84 -3.59 -9.53
C ARG A 9 -13.62 -2.76 -9.08
N ARG A 10 -13.85 -1.65 -8.37
CA ARG A 10 -12.79 -0.80 -7.81
C ARG A 10 -12.16 -1.39 -6.53
N GLY A 11 -12.73 -2.46 -5.97
CA GLY A 11 -12.22 -3.12 -4.76
C GLY A 11 -12.90 -2.67 -3.46
N TYR A 12 -14.07 -2.03 -3.53
CA TYR A 12 -14.85 -1.75 -2.32
C TYR A 12 -15.42 -3.05 -1.75
N THR A 13 -15.18 -3.27 -0.46
CA THR A 13 -15.74 -4.39 0.28
C THR A 13 -17.20 -4.11 0.66
N PRO A 14 -18.06 -5.13 0.78
CA PRO A 14 -19.41 -4.95 1.30
C PRO A 14 -19.43 -4.37 2.72
N ALA A 15 -18.42 -4.69 3.54
CA ALA A 15 -18.27 -4.19 4.90
C ALA A 15 -18.05 -2.66 4.92
N SER A 16 -17.14 -2.14 4.09
CA SER A 16 -16.87 -0.70 4.00
C SER A 16 -18.11 0.12 3.62
N ILE A 17 -18.94 -0.37 2.70
CA ILE A 17 -20.17 0.31 2.27
C ILE A 17 -21.20 0.32 3.41
N ARG A 18 -21.35 -0.78 4.14
CA ARG A 18 -22.24 -0.86 5.30
C ARG A 18 -21.79 0.08 6.41
N SER A 19 -20.49 0.15 6.68
CA SER A 19 -19.92 1.08 7.65
C SER A 19 -20.16 2.52 7.25
N PHE A 20 -19.98 2.86 5.96
CA PHE A 20 -20.31 4.18 5.43
C PHE A 20 -21.79 4.55 5.65
N CYS A 21 -22.72 3.66 5.33
CA CYS A 21 -24.15 3.88 5.57
C CYS A 21 -24.47 4.07 7.07
N LYS A 22 -23.77 3.38 7.96
CA LYS A 22 -23.91 3.59 9.42
C LYS A 22 -23.41 4.96 9.85
N THR A 23 -22.30 5.43 9.30
CA THR A 23 -21.68 6.71 9.68
C THR A 23 -22.47 7.92 9.23
N ILE A 24 -23.06 7.89 8.03
CA ILE A 24 -23.93 9.00 7.56
C ILE A 24 -25.18 9.11 8.43
N GLY A 25 -25.68 7.97 8.93
CA GLY A 25 -26.95 7.89 9.62
C GLY A 25 -28.13 8.15 8.68
N MET A 26 -29.34 8.03 9.22
CA MET A 26 -30.56 8.39 8.49
C MET A 26 -31.17 9.62 9.13
N THR A 27 -31.31 10.69 8.33
CA THR A 27 -31.98 11.92 8.75
C THR A 27 -33.08 12.26 7.75
N LYS A 28 -34.08 13.05 8.20
CA LYS A 28 -35.17 13.51 7.34
C LYS A 28 -34.80 14.73 6.48
N PHE A 29 -33.57 15.23 6.62
CA PHE A 29 -33.10 16.43 5.95
C PHE A 29 -32.18 16.07 4.79
N ASN A 30 -32.19 16.89 3.75
CA ASN A 30 -31.29 16.72 2.62
C ASN A 30 -29.89 17.22 3.02
N SER A 31 -28.94 16.30 3.13
CA SER A 31 -27.53 16.60 3.38
C SER A 31 -26.67 16.03 2.26
N LEU A 32 -25.72 16.82 1.75
CA LEU A 32 -24.69 16.34 0.84
C LEU A 32 -23.56 15.71 1.66
N THR A 33 -23.31 14.42 1.45
CA THR A 33 -22.17 13.73 2.04
C THR A 33 -20.99 13.76 1.10
N ASP A 34 -19.82 14.11 1.63
CA ASP A 34 -18.57 14.11 0.87
C ASP A 34 -18.12 12.68 0.52
N VAL A 35 -17.58 12.52 -0.69
CA VAL A 35 -16.95 11.29 -1.18
C VAL A 35 -15.73 10.93 -0.33
N ALA A 36 -15.08 11.91 0.30
CA ALA A 36 -13.98 11.65 1.22
C ALA A 36 -14.35 10.69 2.37
N LEU A 37 -15.61 10.74 2.85
CA LEU A 37 -16.10 9.83 3.90
C LEU A 37 -16.22 8.38 3.40
N LEU A 38 -16.62 8.20 2.14
CA LEU A 38 -16.66 6.89 1.50
C LEU A 38 -15.25 6.33 1.32
N GLU A 39 -14.30 7.16 0.88
CA GLU A 39 -12.89 6.76 0.77
C GLU A 39 -12.27 6.43 2.12
N HIS A 40 -12.64 7.17 3.16
CA HIS A 40 -12.19 6.89 4.52
C HIS A 40 -12.67 5.50 4.99
N SER A 41 -13.95 5.19 4.76
CA SER A 41 -14.56 3.93 5.18
C SER A 41 -13.87 2.70 4.57
N ILE A 42 -13.49 2.77 3.28
CA ILE A 42 -12.74 1.68 2.63
C ILE A 42 -11.27 1.63 3.08
N ARG A 43 -10.64 2.78 3.35
CA ARG A 43 -9.25 2.80 3.85
C ARG A 43 -9.12 2.15 5.21
N GLN A 44 -10.07 2.37 6.12
CA GLN A 44 -10.08 1.73 7.43
C GLN A 44 -10.24 0.21 7.30
N ASP A 45 -11.26 -0.23 6.54
CA ASP A 45 -11.52 -1.65 6.34
C ASP A 45 -10.32 -2.38 5.71
N LEU A 46 -9.75 -1.83 4.62
CA LEU A 46 -8.58 -2.41 3.97
C LEU A 46 -7.32 -2.35 4.85
N ASN A 47 -7.18 -1.32 5.70
CA ASN A 47 -6.06 -1.25 6.61
C ASN A 47 -6.08 -2.42 7.60
N ASP A 48 -7.24 -2.88 8.02
CA ASP A 48 -7.32 -3.92 9.05
C ASP A 48 -7.32 -5.33 8.43
N THR A 49 -7.93 -5.51 7.25
CA THR A 49 -8.08 -6.85 6.66
C THR A 49 -6.97 -7.26 5.68
N THR A 50 -6.21 -6.31 5.11
CA THR A 50 -5.38 -6.60 3.92
C THR A 50 -3.93 -6.91 4.26
N PRO A 51 -3.34 -8.02 3.76
CA PRO A 51 -1.91 -8.28 3.93
C PRO A 51 -1.06 -7.30 3.12
N ARG A 52 0.06 -6.87 3.69
CA ARG A 52 1.02 -5.96 3.06
C ARG A 52 1.89 -6.77 2.11
N ARG A 53 2.08 -6.23 0.91
CA ARG A 53 2.89 -6.81 -0.14
C ARG A 53 3.72 -5.70 -0.78
N MET A 54 4.97 -6.01 -1.10
CA MET A 54 5.82 -5.09 -1.85
C MET A 54 5.52 -5.23 -3.33
N ALA A 55 5.15 -4.12 -3.97
CA ALA A 55 4.92 -4.05 -5.41
C ALA A 55 5.66 -2.84 -5.99
N VAL A 56 6.40 -3.05 -7.07
CA VAL A 56 7.18 -2.02 -7.74
C VAL A 56 6.41 -1.54 -8.97
N LEU A 57 5.72 -0.40 -8.85
CA LEU A 57 4.89 0.14 -9.94
C LEU A 57 5.70 0.65 -11.14
N ARG A 58 6.92 1.15 -10.87
CA ARG A 58 7.84 1.67 -11.88
C ARG A 58 9.21 1.02 -11.67
N PRO A 59 9.53 -0.07 -12.36
CA PRO A 59 10.76 -0.82 -12.08
C PRO A 59 11.99 -0.04 -12.54
N LEU A 60 12.90 0.24 -11.60
CA LEU A 60 14.28 0.60 -11.89
C LEU A 60 15.18 -0.54 -11.52
N LYS A 61 16.03 -0.97 -12.45
CA LYS A 61 17.01 -2.02 -12.22
C LYS A 61 18.13 -1.48 -11.33
N VAL A 62 18.30 -2.07 -10.16
CA VAL A 62 19.39 -1.79 -9.22
C VAL A 62 20.25 -3.03 -9.08
N VAL A 63 21.57 -2.84 -9.12
CA VAL A 63 22.58 -3.89 -8.92
C VAL A 63 23.40 -3.51 -7.70
N ILE A 64 23.43 -4.39 -6.70
CA ILE A 64 24.26 -4.22 -5.51
C ILE A 64 25.65 -4.76 -5.84
N THR A 65 26.67 -3.90 -5.83
CA THR A 65 28.05 -4.30 -6.18
C THR A 65 28.79 -5.06 -5.08
N ASN A 66 28.27 -5.01 -3.84
CA ASN A 66 28.86 -5.66 -2.66
C ASN A 66 28.13 -6.96 -2.26
N PHE A 67 27.42 -7.60 -3.18
CA PHE A 67 26.65 -8.80 -2.90
C PHE A 67 26.98 -9.90 -3.90
N ASP A 68 27.21 -11.12 -3.40
CA ASP A 68 27.58 -12.27 -4.21
C ASP A 68 26.43 -12.66 -5.14
N GLU A 69 26.68 -12.78 -6.44
CA GLU A 69 25.65 -12.91 -7.49
C GLU A 69 24.82 -14.19 -7.34
N ASN A 70 25.36 -15.22 -6.69
CA ASN A 70 24.72 -16.51 -6.50
C ASN A 70 23.99 -16.65 -5.16
N LYS A 71 24.11 -15.67 -4.25
CA LYS A 71 23.44 -15.73 -2.95
C LYS A 71 21.97 -15.34 -3.10
N VAL A 72 21.10 -16.15 -2.52
CA VAL A 72 19.68 -15.89 -2.41
C VAL A 72 19.39 -15.77 -0.92
N GLU A 73 18.97 -14.60 -0.47
CA GLU A 73 18.49 -14.44 0.90
C GLU A 73 16.97 -14.54 0.90
N GLU A 74 16.41 -15.29 1.84
CA GLU A 74 14.98 -15.27 2.10
C GLU A 74 14.77 -14.33 3.28
N LEU A 75 14.11 -13.19 3.03
CA LEU A 75 13.78 -12.22 4.06
C LEU A 75 12.33 -12.44 4.47
N ASP A 76 12.09 -12.62 5.77
CA ASP A 76 10.75 -12.70 6.31
C ASP A 76 10.16 -11.29 6.47
N ALA A 77 9.17 -10.96 5.64
CA ALA A 77 8.42 -9.72 5.75
C ALA A 77 7.11 -9.98 6.49
N ALA A 78 6.85 -9.23 7.57
CA ALA A 78 5.59 -9.32 8.30
C ALA A 78 4.40 -8.92 7.41
N ASN A 79 3.35 -9.75 7.38
CA ASN A 79 2.17 -9.50 6.55
C ASN A 79 1.35 -8.32 7.03
N HIS A 80 1.30 -8.06 8.34
CA HIS A 80 0.58 -6.93 8.88
C HIS A 80 1.34 -6.33 10.08
N PRO A 81 1.64 -5.02 10.08
CA PRO A 81 2.31 -4.40 11.23
C PRO A 81 1.49 -4.38 12.53
N LYS A 82 0.16 -4.55 12.48
CA LYS A 82 -0.71 -4.53 13.67
C LYS A 82 -1.12 -5.92 14.15
N ASP A 83 -0.89 -6.96 13.34
CA ASP A 83 -1.32 -8.31 13.65
C ASP A 83 -0.12 -9.27 13.52
N PRO A 84 0.51 -9.64 14.65
CA PRO A 84 1.65 -10.56 14.65
C PRO A 84 1.26 -12.00 14.29
N ASP A 85 -0.03 -12.36 14.33
CA ASP A 85 -0.52 -13.71 13.99
C ASP A 85 -0.79 -13.88 12.49
N ALA A 86 -0.74 -12.80 11.70
CA ALA A 86 -0.97 -12.81 10.26
C ALA A 86 0.14 -13.53 9.44
N GLY A 87 1.17 -14.06 10.11
CA GLY A 87 2.28 -14.79 9.51
C GLY A 87 3.27 -13.91 8.74
N THR A 88 4.37 -14.53 8.30
CA THR A 88 5.40 -13.90 7.49
C THR A 88 5.26 -14.31 6.02
N ALA A 89 5.43 -13.35 5.12
CA ALA A 89 5.67 -13.65 3.71
C ALA A 89 7.18 -13.70 3.48
N ARG A 90 7.67 -14.85 3.02
CA ARG A 90 9.05 -14.98 2.53
C ARG A 90 9.22 -14.15 1.26
N CYS A 91 9.96 -13.06 1.36
CA CYS A 91 10.41 -12.27 0.23
C CYS A 91 11.79 -12.78 -0.20
N ARG A 92 11.86 -13.37 -1.40
CA ARG A 92 13.12 -13.82 -1.98
C ARG A 92 13.93 -12.62 -2.47
N SER A 93 15.09 -12.46 -1.86
CA SER A 93 16.07 -11.43 -2.11
C SER A 93 17.19 -11.96 -3.02
N ARG A 94 17.56 -11.23 -4.08
CA ARG A 94 18.64 -11.58 -5.03
C ARG A 94 19.47 -10.33 -5.36
N ALA A 95 20.72 -10.48 -5.79
CA ALA A 95 21.62 -9.36 -6.15
C ALA A 95 21.04 -8.29 -7.11
N ARG A 96 19.97 -8.62 -7.85
CA ARG A 96 19.22 -7.72 -8.72
C ARG A 96 17.81 -7.49 -8.18
N PHE A 97 17.53 -6.27 -7.77
CA PHE A 97 16.19 -5.84 -7.38
C PHE A 97 15.67 -4.73 -8.26
N THR A 98 14.35 -4.61 -8.30
CA THR A 98 13.68 -3.46 -8.85
C THR A 98 13.25 -2.52 -7.72
N LEU A 99 13.60 -1.25 -7.84
CA LEU A 99 13.08 -0.20 -6.96
C LEU A 99 12.07 0.66 -7.70
N ARG A 100 11.21 1.37 -6.96
CA ARG A 100 10.23 2.29 -7.55
C ARG A 100 10.97 3.47 -8.19
N GLY A 101 10.63 3.79 -9.44
CA GLY A 101 11.29 4.82 -10.24
C GLY A 101 11.24 6.26 -9.74
N THR A 102 10.43 6.54 -8.72
CA THR A 102 10.40 7.85 -8.05
C THR A 102 11.45 7.98 -6.95
N THR A 103 12.11 6.89 -6.56
CA THR A 103 13.22 6.91 -5.59
C THR A 103 14.49 7.55 -6.21
N SER A 104 14.48 7.90 -7.50
CA SER A 104 15.57 8.65 -8.12
C SER A 104 15.44 10.17 -7.92
N TRP A 105 16.31 10.70 -7.07
CA TRP A 105 17.09 11.93 -7.30
C TRP A 105 16.44 13.02 -8.17
N ARG A 106 15.62 13.87 -7.56
CA ARG A 106 15.55 15.30 -7.94
C ARG A 106 15.95 16.13 -6.74
N SER A 107 17.09 16.81 -6.88
CA SER A 107 17.83 17.54 -5.83
C SER A 107 17.15 18.81 -5.30
N HIS A 108 15.82 18.93 -5.32
CA HIS A 108 15.13 20.21 -5.06
C HIS A 108 13.94 20.17 -4.10
N GLN A 109 13.66 19.05 -3.41
CA GLN A 109 12.59 19.02 -2.39
C GLN A 109 13.11 18.51 -1.05
N ARG A 110 12.96 19.35 -0.02
CA ARG A 110 13.53 19.22 1.34
C ARG A 110 12.95 18.09 2.20
N ASN A 111 12.01 17.28 1.70
CA ASN A 111 11.29 16.27 2.47
C ASN A 111 11.39 14.87 1.84
N PHE A 112 12.61 14.37 1.61
CA PHE A 112 12.80 13.00 1.11
C PHE A 112 13.40 12.12 2.22
N SER A 113 12.67 11.09 2.64
CA SER A 113 13.12 10.07 3.58
C SER A 113 13.84 8.89 2.91
N ASP A 114 13.84 8.84 1.57
CA ASP A 114 14.43 7.71 0.85
C ASP A 114 15.93 7.88 0.61
N SER A 115 16.62 6.78 0.33
CA SER A 115 18.08 6.69 0.12
C SER A 115 18.63 7.79 -0.81
N VAL A 116 19.52 8.61 -0.24
CA VAL A 116 20.31 9.64 -0.94
C VAL A 116 21.64 9.01 -1.38
N ARG A 117 22.23 9.44 -2.52
CA ARG A 117 23.57 8.95 -2.91
C ARG A 117 24.57 9.26 -1.79
N GLY A 118 25.23 8.23 -1.28
CA GLY A 118 26.17 8.31 -0.16
C GLY A 118 25.59 8.02 1.23
N GLY A 119 24.27 7.77 1.33
CA GLY A 119 23.65 7.24 2.54
C GLY A 119 23.79 5.71 2.59
N LYS A 120 24.16 5.19 3.76
CA LYS A 120 24.20 3.76 4.06
C LYS A 120 22.82 3.11 3.89
#